data_AF-A0A8T4E574-F1
#
_entry.id   AF-A0A8T4E574-F1
#
_cell.length_a   1.000
_cell.length_b   1.000
_cell.length_c   1.000
_cell.angle_alpha   90.00
_cell.angle_beta   90.00
_cell.angle_gamma   90.00
#
_symmetry.space_group_name_H-M   'P 1'
#
loop_
_entity.id
_entity.type
_entity.pdbx_description
1 polymer ?
#
loop_
_entity_poly.entity_id
_entity_poly.type
_entity_poly.pdbx_seq_one_letter_code
_entity_poly.pdbx_strand_id
1 'polypeptide(L)' 'MIKDRILDRSAKIGVVGLGYVGLPLAVEKAKAGYKVIGFDIQESKVQMVNEGHNYIGDVVNADLEKIVSDGHLRAT' A
#
# COMPACT_ATOMS: atom_id res chain seq x y z
N MET A 1 -2.09 -12.56 20.17
CA MET A 1 -1.06 -11.52 20.42
C MET A 1 -0.70 -10.82 19.11
N ILE A 2 -0.01 -9.67 19.12
CA ILE A 2 0.42 -9.00 17.87
C ILE A 2 1.35 -9.89 17.02
N LYS A 3 2.20 -10.69 17.67
CA LYS A 3 3.10 -11.66 17.02
C LYS A 3 2.34 -12.64 16.14
N ASP A 4 1.26 -13.25 16.66
CA ASP A 4 0.46 -14.23 15.91
C ASP A 4 -0.15 -13.58 14.67
N ARG A 5 -0.66 -12.34 14.81
CA ARG A 5 -1.26 -11.57 13.71
C ARG A 5 -0.27 -11.19 12.61
N ILE A 6 1.01 -11.05 12.96
CA ILE A 6 2.08 -10.83 11.98
C ILE A 6 2.36 -12.15 11.26
N LEU A 7 2.45 -13.26 12.00
CA LEU A 7 2.73 -14.58 11.42
C LEU A 7 1.61 -15.05 10.47
N ASP A 8 0.34 -14.86 10.85
CA ASP A 8 -0.83 -15.26 10.07
C ASP A 8 -1.32 -14.20 9.05
N ARG A 9 -0.63 -13.05 8.95
CA ARG A 9 -0.93 -11.92 8.05
C ARG A 9 -2.23 -11.15 8.35
N SER A 10 -2.91 -11.41 9.46
CA SER A 10 -4.11 -10.66 9.90
C SER A 10 -3.82 -9.28 10.53
N ALA A 11 -2.55 -8.94 10.75
CA ALA A 11 -2.15 -7.59 11.11
C ALA A 11 -2.48 -6.59 9.98
N LYS A 12 -2.90 -5.38 10.35
CA LYS A 12 -3.02 -4.26 9.40
C LYS A 12 -1.75 -3.43 9.47
N ILE A 13 -1.20 -3.06 8.32
CA ILE A 13 0.03 -2.27 8.23
C ILE A 13 -0.33 -0.84 7.84
N GLY A 14 0.18 0.12 8.60
CA GLY A 14 0.13 1.54 8.24
C GLY A 14 1.46 1.98 7.65
N VAL A 15 1.44 2.72 6.55
CA VAL A 15 2.64 3.35 5.97
C VAL A 15 2.42 4.85 5.90
N VAL A 16 3.26 5.63 6.59
CA VAL A 16 3.17 7.09 6.64
C VAL A 16 4.17 7.70 5.66
N GLY A 17 3.66 8.50 4.72
CA GLY A 17 4.34 9.00 3.53
C GLY A 17 4.29 7.99 2.39
N LEU A 18 3.74 8.40 1.24
CA LEU A 18 3.63 7.60 0.00
C LEU A 18 4.52 8.19 -1.10
N GLY A 19 5.73 8.59 -0.71
CA GLY A 19 6.79 8.98 -1.63
C GLY A 19 7.54 7.78 -2.20
N TYR A 20 8.73 8.06 -2.71
CA TYR A 20 9.62 7.11 -3.37
C TYR A 20 9.91 5.84 -2.55
N VAL A 21 10.00 5.91 -1.22
CA VAL A 21 10.24 4.73 -0.36
C VAL A 21 8.94 4.14 0.19
N GLY A 22 7.98 4.99 0.51
CA GLY A 22 6.75 4.58 1.19
C GLY A 22 5.79 3.81 0.29
N LEU A 23 5.61 4.24 -0.96
CA LEU A 23 4.72 3.56 -1.89
C LEU A 23 5.23 2.15 -2.25
N PRO A 24 6.52 1.91 -2.60
CA PRO A 24 7.00 0.55 -2.81
C PRO A 24 6.89 -0.33 -1.55
N LEU A 25 7.15 0.24 -0.36
CA LEU A 25 6.97 -0.49 0.89
C LEU A 25 5.52 -0.93 1.08
N ALA A 26 4.55 -0.04 0.84
CA ALA A 26 3.13 -0.34 0.94
C ALA A 26 2.72 -1.45 -0.05
N VAL A 27 3.19 -1.36 -1.29
CA VAL A 27 2.95 -2.36 -2.35
C VAL A 27 3.50 -3.72 -1.96
N GLU A 28 4.76 -3.79 -1.50
CA GLU A 28 5.40 -5.06 -1.12
C GLU A 28 4.74 -5.70 0.11
N LYS A 29 4.26 -4.91 1.07
CA LYS A 29 3.48 -5.46 2.20
C LYS A 29 2.09 -5.95 1.78
N ALA A 30 1.44 -5.29 0.83
CA ALA A 30 0.19 -5.78 0.26
C ALA A 30 0.41 -7.10 -0.51
N LYS A 31 1.47 -7.19 -1.33
CA LYS A 31 1.87 -8.42 -2.04
C LYS A 31 2.22 -9.56 -1.09
N ALA A 32 2.77 -9.25 0.08
CA ALA A 32 3.03 -10.23 1.14
C ALA A 32 1.77 -10.72 1.90
N GLY A 33 0.57 -10.25 1.52
CA GLY A 33 -0.72 -10.72 2.02
C GLY A 33 -1.33 -9.88 3.14
N TYR A 34 -0.73 -8.73 3.50
CA TYR A 34 -1.29 -7.85 4.51
C TYR A 34 -2.31 -6.88 3.93
N LYS A 35 -3.27 -6.44 4.76
CA LYS A 35 -4.06 -5.23 4.47
C LYS A 35 -3.26 -4.00 4.86
N VAL A 36 -3.05 -3.09 3.91
CA VAL A 36 -2.21 -1.90 4.05
C VAL A 36 -3.06 -0.63 3.95
N ILE A 37 -2.79 0.32 4.84
CA ILE A 37 -3.33 1.68 4.78
C ILE A 37 -2.14 2.64 4.61
N GLY A 38 -2.07 3.31 3.47
CA GLY A 38 -1.15 4.40 3.22
C GLY A 38 -1.68 5.72 3.76
N PHE A 39 -0.80 6.57 4.27
CA PHE A 39 -1.11 7.91 4.73
C PHE A 39 -0.22 8.90 4.01
N ASP A 40 -0.77 9.93 3.36
CA ASP A 40 0.01 11.04 2.81
C ASP A 40 -0.75 12.35 2.96
N ILE A 41 -0.04 13.46 3.19
CA ILE A 41 -0.64 14.79 3.29
C ILE A 41 -1.04 15.34 1.91
N GLN A 42 -0.48 14.79 0.83
CA GLN A 42 -0.80 15.19 -0.53
C GLN A 42 -2.01 14.39 -1.04
N GLU A 43 -3.18 15.04 -1.05
CA GLU A 43 -4.42 14.45 -1.54
C GLU A 43 -4.31 13.88 -2.97
N SER A 44 -3.51 14.52 -3.84
CA SER A 44 -3.26 14.02 -5.19
C SER A 44 -2.62 12.63 -5.20
N LYS A 45 -1.66 12.35 -4.31
CA LYS A 45 -1.05 11.02 -4.17
C LYS A 45 -2.03 10.01 -3.63
N VAL A 46 -2.84 10.41 -2.65
CA VAL A 46 -3.90 9.56 -2.08
C VAL A 46 -4.88 9.13 -3.17
N GLN A 47 -5.34 10.06 -4.00
CA GLN A 47 -6.22 9.77 -5.14
C GLN A 47 -5.55 8.83 -6.14
N MET A 48 -4.34 9.16 -6.60
CA MET A 48 -3.61 8.32 -7.54
C MET A 48 -3.43 6.88 -7.03
N VAL A 49 -3.05 6.68 -5.75
CA VAL A 49 -2.95 5.33 -5.17
C VAL A 49 -4.31 4.64 -5.15
N ASN A 50 -5.38 5.31 -4.71
CA ASN A 50 -6.72 4.70 -4.64
C ASN A 50 -7.31 4.39 -6.02
N GLU A 51 -6.84 5.03 -7.08
CA GLU A 51 -7.17 4.75 -8.48
C GLU A 51 -6.24 3.68 -9.10
N GLY A 52 -5.20 3.24 -8.38
CA GLY A 52 -4.20 2.30 -8.90
C GLY A 52 -3.15 2.95 -9.80
N HIS A 53 -3.10 4.28 -9.88
CA HIS A 53 -2.17 5.03 -10.70
C HIS A 53 -0.83 5.24 -10.00
N ASN A 54 0.20 4.65 -10.59
CA ASN A 54 1.57 4.80 -10.12
C ASN A 54 2.21 6.10 -10.63
N TYR A 55 2.95 6.77 -9.75
CA TYR A 55 3.65 8.04 -10.02
C TYR A 55 5.15 7.98 -9.69
N ILE A 56 5.71 6.79 -9.44
CA ILE A 56 7.15 6.57 -9.21
C ILE A 56 7.69 5.43 -10.08
N GLY A 57 9.00 5.46 -10.38
CA GLY A 57 9.63 4.44 -11.24
C GLY A 57 9.80 3.06 -10.59
N ASP A 58 9.76 2.97 -9.26
CA ASP A 58 10.15 1.77 -8.50
C ASP A 58 8.96 0.85 -8.15
N VAL A 59 7.82 1.07 -8.79
CA VAL A 59 6.62 0.24 -8.66
C VAL A 59 6.16 -0.16 -10.05
N VAL A 60 5.84 -1.44 -10.22
CA VAL A 60 5.22 -1.93 -11.45
C VAL A 60 3.76 -1.49 -11.45
N ASN A 61 3.30 -0.78 -12.49
CA ASN A 61 1.92 -0.27 -12.56
C ASN A 61 0.87 -1.37 -12.33
N ALA A 62 1.05 -2.52 -12.98
CA ALA A 62 0.15 -3.67 -12.83
C ALA A 62 0.10 -4.22 -11.40
N ASP A 63 1.19 -4.14 -10.63
CA ASP A 63 1.19 -4.56 -9.23
C ASP A 63 0.31 -3.63 -8.40
N LEU A 64 0.47 -2.30 -8.56
CA LEU A 64 -0.31 -1.31 -7.83
C LEU A 64 -1.80 -1.40 -8.18
N GLU A 65 -2.13 -1.42 -9.47
CA GLU A 65 -3.51 -1.56 -9.95
C GLU A 65 -4.18 -2.79 -9.35
N LYS A 66 -3.49 -3.95 -9.39
CA LYS A 66 -4.01 -5.20 -8.87
C LYS A 66 -4.26 -5.14 -7.36
N ILE A 67 -3.28 -4.71 -6.56
CA ILE A 67 -3.44 -4.71 -5.09
C ILE A 67 -4.50 -3.72 -4.60
N VAL A 68 -4.72 -2.62 -5.33
CA VAL A 68 -5.76 -1.63 -5.01
C VAL A 68 -7.12 -2.18 -5.38
N SER A 69 -7.27 -2.75 -6.59
CA SER A 69 -8.50 -3.43 -7.03
C SER A 69 -8.91 -4.58 -6.11
N ASP A 70 -7.93 -5.38 -5.65
CA ASP A 70 -8.15 -6.46 -4.67
C ASP A 70 -8.41 -5.94 -3.24
N GLY A 71 -8.39 -4.63 -3.02
CA GLY A 71 -8.59 -3.98 -1.72
C GLY A 71 -7.52 -4.32 -0.69
N HIS A 72 -6.30 -4.67 -1.13
CA HIS A 72 -5.16 -4.93 -0.24
C HIS A 72 -4.44 -3.66 0.16
N LEU A 73 -4.48 -2.62 -0.67
CA LEU A 73 -3.95 -1.29 -0.38
C LEU A 73 -5.04 -0.24 -0.58
N ARG A 74 -5.12 0.71 0.36
CA ARG A 74 -5.84 1.99 0.21
C ARG A 74 -5.01 3.11 0.82
N ALA A 75 -5.23 4.34 0.38
CA ALA A 75 -4.60 5.54 0.93
C ALA A 75 -5.63 6.48 1.56
N THR A 76 -5.19 7.28 2.53
CA THR A 76 -5.95 8.36 3.18
C THR A 76 -5.07 9.52 3.60
#